data_AF-A0AAN4ZFV8-F1
#
_entry.id   AF-A0AAN4ZFV8-F1
#
_cell.length_a   1.000
_cell.length_b   1.000
_cell.length_c   1.000
_cell.angle_alpha   90.00
_cell.angle_beta   90.00
_cell.angle_gamma   90.00
#
_symmetry.space_group_name_H-M   'P 1'
#
loop_
_entity.id
_entity.type
_entity.pdbx_description
1 polymer ?
#
loop_
_entity_poly.entity_id
_entity_poly.type
_entity_poly.pdbx_seq_one_letter_code
_entity_poly.pdbx_strand_id
1 'polypeptide(L)'
;IAAMLRLLFVSYALVAAASAACTTDQMNTIGSCYAAYNKAYGINDQPPLGPDYFEDFHRQRENMLAADSIAAKPAIAQYGVSLTECLKPVADCIVDSTYEQPPLSCSPGGDGHRFNLDRIQTAYQSYDPAYSIQIRHYYCIDHFKTILHSDDATDPNKDKLNQCNDDLDAALAGTPTDECKAYEANAQCYGQVYSDVCAADEVYEYYCTVVSLDYTLTLQGCTINCKKP
;
A
#
# COMPACT_ATOMS: atom_id res chain seq x y z
N ILE A 1 -56.90 -8.56 -5.96
CA ILE A 1 -55.68 -7.72 -5.98
C ILE A 1 -55.27 -7.54 -4.53
N ALA A 2 -54.39 -8.41 -4.03
CA ALA A 2 -53.88 -8.38 -2.66
C ALA A 2 -52.36 -8.33 -2.75
N ALA A 3 -51.78 -7.19 -2.38
CA ALA A 3 -50.34 -7.00 -2.33
C ALA A 3 -49.82 -7.60 -1.01
N MET A 4 -49.15 -8.76 -1.10
CA MET A 4 -48.30 -9.27 -0.04
C MET A 4 -47.01 -8.44 -0.01
N LEU A 5 -46.92 -7.55 0.98
CA LEU A 5 -45.70 -6.87 1.36
C LEU A 5 -44.77 -7.90 2.04
N ARG A 6 -43.84 -8.48 1.28
CA ARG A 6 -42.72 -9.24 1.87
C ARG A 6 -41.64 -8.25 2.28
N LEU A 7 -41.61 -7.89 3.57
CA LEU A 7 -40.42 -7.31 4.19
C LEU A 7 -39.30 -8.35 4.16
N LEU A 8 -38.36 -8.20 3.24
CA LEU A 8 -37.04 -8.81 3.35
C LEU A 8 -36.26 -7.97 4.38
N PHE A 9 -36.27 -8.41 5.63
CA PHE A 9 -35.21 -8.05 6.56
C PHE A 9 -33.92 -8.70 6.06
N VAL A 10 -33.19 -7.98 5.20
CA VAL A 10 -31.78 -8.26 4.99
C VAL A 10 -31.10 -7.75 6.26
N SER A 11 -31.01 -8.63 7.26
CA SER A 11 -30.11 -8.44 8.39
C SER A 11 -28.71 -8.39 7.81
N TYR A 12 -28.21 -7.17 7.54
CA TYR A 12 -26.79 -6.91 7.37
C TYR A 12 -26.16 -7.20 8.73
N ALA A 13 -25.84 -8.46 8.97
CA ALA A 13 -24.84 -8.82 9.96
C ALA A 13 -23.58 -8.07 9.53
N LEU A 14 -23.30 -6.97 10.22
CA LEU A 14 -21.95 -6.41 10.30
C LEU A 14 -21.07 -7.56 10.79
N VAL A 15 -20.43 -8.24 9.84
CA VAL A 15 -19.27 -9.05 10.13
C VAL A 15 -18.19 -8.04 10.46
N ALA A 16 -18.12 -7.62 11.73
CA ALA A 16 -16.84 -7.26 12.30
C ALA A 16 -15.99 -8.52 12.10
N ALA A 17 -15.20 -8.52 11.03
CA ALA A 17 -14.23 -9.57 10.82
C ALA A 17 -13.21 -9.37 11.93
N ALA A 18 -13.45 -10.01 13.08
CA ALA A 18 -12.35 -10.41 13.93
C ALA A 18 -11.43 -11.16 12.99
N SER A 19 -10.30 -10.54 12.60
CA SER A 19 -9.32 -11.19 11.76
C SER A 19 -8.94 -12.47 12.51
N ALA A 20 -9.40 -13.61 12.01
CA ALA A 20 -9.07 -14.87 12.63
C ALA A 20 -7.54 -14.97 12.53
N ALA A 21 -6.88 -15.14 13.68
CA ALA A 21 -5.44 -15.40 13.67
C ALA A 21 -5.17 -16.54 12.68
N CYS A 22 -4.19 -16.36 11.79
CA CYS A 22 -3.88 -17.37 10.79
C CYS A 22 -3.68 -18.73 11.45
N THR A 23 -4.32 -19.76 10.89
CA THR A 23 -4.04 -21.16 11.26
C THR A 23 -2.61 -21.52 10.91
N THR A 24 -2.10 -22.62 11.47
CA THR A 24 -0.75 -23.12 11.16
C THR A 24 -0.54 -23.37 9.67
N ASP A 25 -1.53 -23.91 8.97
CA ASP A 25 -1.44 -24.16 7.52
C ASP A 25 -1.41 -22.86 6.71
N GLN A 26 -2.16 -21.84 7.15
CA GLN A 26 -2.08 -20.50 6.56
C GLN A 26 -0.71 -19.88 6.83
N MET A 27 -0.16 -20.00 8.04
CA MET A 27 1.19 -19.52 8.36
C MET A 27 2.29 -20.22 7.55
N ASN A 28 2.17 -21.53 7.31
CA ASN A 28 3.08 -22.28 6.45
C ASN A 28 3.01 -21.82 5.00
N THR A 29 1.81 -21.51 4.51
CA THR A 29 1.59 -20.93 3.18
C THR A 29 2.27 -19.57 3.07
N ILE A 30 2.03 -18.68 4.04
CA ILE A 30 2.64 -17.35 4.10
C ILE A 30 4.17 -17.46 4.09
N GLY A 31 4.74 -18.31 4.96
CA GLY A 31 6.19 -18.54 5.00
C GLY A 31 6.76 -19.01 3.66
N SER A 32 6.07 -19.94 2.99
CA SER A 32 6.48 -20.45 1.68
C SER A 32 6.44 -19.39 0.59
N CYS A 33 5.43 -18.50 0.61
CA CYS A 33 5.34 -17.37 -0.32
C CYS A 33 6.49 -16.38 -0.14
N TYR A 34 6.80 -15.98 1.10
CA TYR A 34 7.93 -15.10 1.39
C TYR A 34 9.28 -15.75 1.08
N ALA A 35 9.44 -17.05 1.34
CA ALA A 35 10.62 -17.80 0.92
C ALA A 35 10.85 -17.78 -0.60
N ALA A 36 9.80 -17.98 -1.39
CA ALA A 36 9.88 -17.92 -2.85
C ALA A 36 10.19 -16.50 -3.34
N TYR A 37 9.58 -15.50 -2.71
CA TYR A 37 9.81 -14.08 -3.00
C TYR A 37 11.26 -13.66 -2.74
N ASN A 38 11.79 -13.97 -1.56
CA ASN A 38 13.18 -13.67 -1.18
C ASN A 38 14.17 -14.31 -2.15
N LYS A 39 13.92 -15.57 -2.51
CA LYS A 39 14.72 -16.30 -3.49
C LYS A 39 14.75 -15.62 -4.86
N ALA A 40 13.65 -14.99 -5.28
CA ALA A 40 13.61 -14.24 -6.54
C ALA A 40 14.54 -13.01 -6.53
N TYR A 41 14.77 -12.41 -5.37
CA TYR A 41 15.78 -11.36 -5.14
C TYR A 41 17.20 -11.90 -4.88
N GLY A 42 17.41 -13.22 -5.00
CA GLY A 42 18.71 -13.85 -4.69
C GLY A 42 19.03 -13.91 -3.19
N ILE A 43 18.04 -13.64 -2.33
CA ILE A 43 18.16 -13.74 -0.88
C ILE A 43 17.91 -15.20 -0.50
N ASN A 44 18.96 -15.88 -0.04
CA ASN A 44 18.88 -17.31 0.32
C ASN A 44 18.30 -17.56 1.72
N ASP A 45 18.01 -16.49 2.46
CA ASP A 45 17.39 -16.57 3.78
C ASP A 45 15.90 -16.90 3.64
N GLN A 46 15.56 -18.11 4.10
CA GLN A 46 14.19 -18.51 4.39
C GLN A 46 13.72 -17.73 5.63
N PRO A 47 12.40 -17.59 5.86
CA PRO A 47 11.90 -17.15 7.16
C PRO A 47 12.64 -17.87 8.30
N PRO A 48 13.07 -17.16 9.36
CA PRO A 48 12.52 -15.89 9.82
C PRO A 48 12.98 -14.66 9.04
N LEU A 49 12.06 -13.70 8.88
CA LEU A 49 12.38 -12.37 8.38
C LEU A 49 13.14 -11.65 9.51
N GLY A 50 14.46 -11.56 9.36
CA GLY A 50 15.31 -10.89 10.33
C GLY A 50 14.95 -9.40 10.49
N PRO A 51 15.40 -8.74 11.56
CA PRO A 51 15.16 -7.30 11.76
C PRO A 51 15.66 -6.45 10.58
N ASP A 52 16.74 -6.90 9.93
CA ASP A 52 17.35 -6.20 8.79
C ASP A 52 16.71 -6.59 7.45
N TYR A 53 15.65 -7.42 7.45
CA TYR A 53 14.99 -7.86 6.22
C TYR A 53 14.62 -6.69 5.31
N PHE A 54 14.08 -5.61 5.87
CA PHE A 54 13.74 -4.42 5.09
C PHE A 54 14.95 -3.73 4.50
N GLU A 55 15.99 -3.54 5.30
CA GLU A 55 17.20 -2.91 4.81
C GLU A 55 17.82 -3.75 3.70
N ASP A 56 17.85 -5.06 3.86
CA ASP A 56 18.40 -6.00 2.87
C ASP A 56 17.55 -6.05 1.59
N PHE A 57 16.24 -6.17 1.74
CA PHE A 57 15.29 -6.19 0.64
C PHE A 57 15.27 -4.87 -0.14
N HIS A 58 15.16 -3.72 0.56
CA HIS A 58 15.18 -2.40 -0.07
C HIS A 58 16.53 -2.14 -0.73
N ARG A 59 17.64 -2.51 -0.08
CA ARG A 59 18.98 -2.42 -0.67
C ARG A 59 19.14 -3.26 -1.93
N GLN A 60 18.55 -4.46 -2.00
CA GLN A 60 18.56 -5.24 -3.25
C GLN A 60 17.75 -4.57 -4.36
N ARG A 61 16.57 -4.01 -4.04
CA ARG A 61 15.78 -3.24 -5.02
C ARG A 61 16.54 -2.00 -5.49
N GLU A 62 17.19 -1.28 -4.58
CA GLU A 62 18.04 -0.14 -4.90
C GLU A 62 19.23 -0.55 -5.77
N ASN A 63 19.91 -1.66 -5.47
CA ASN A 63 21.00 -2.17 -6.28
C ASN A 63 20.56 -2.52 -7.70
N MET A 64 19.40 -3.18 -7.85
CA MET A 64 18.81 -3.47 -9.17
C MET A 64 18.51 -2.18 -9.94
N LEU A 65 17.92 -1.19 -9.28
CA LEU A 65 17.64 0.12 -9.88
C LEU A 65 18.93 0.91 -10.18
N ALA A 66 19.98 0.77 -9.38
CA ALA A 66 21.26 1.42 -9.63
C ALA A 66 22.00 0.78 -10.81
N ALA A 67 21.93 -0.55 -10.94
CA ALA A 67 22.58 -1.31 -12.01
C ALA A 67 21.85 -1.19 -13.36
N ASP A 68 20.54 -1.40 -13.36
CA ASP A 68 19.75 -1.53 -14.59
C ASP A 68 18.75 -0.37 -14.78
N SER A 69 18.71 0.59 -13.86
CA SER A 69 17.79 1.74 -13.92
C SER A 69 16.34 1.27 -14.14
N ILE A 70 15.66 1.91 -15.07
CA ILE A 70 14.28 1.60 -15.43
C ILE A 70 14.08 0.16 -15.90
N ALA A 71 15.12 -0.51 -16.42
CA ALA A 71 15.06 -1.87 -16.93
C ALA A 71 14.97 -2.94 -15.82
N ALA A 72 15.30 -2.61 -14.57
CA ALA A 72 15.07 -3.50 -13.42
C ALA A 72 13.59 -3.55 -13.00
N LYS A 73 12.82 -2.50 -13.30
CA LYS A 73 11.44 -2.37 -12.81
C LYS A 73 10.50 -3.53 -13.22
N PRO A 74 10.54 -4.09 -14.45
CA PRO A 74 9.68 -5.22 -14.82
C PRO A 74 9.93 -6.45 -13.94
N ALA A 75 11.20 -6.75 -13.62
CA ALA A 75 11.55 -7.89 -12.77
C ALA A 75 11.06 -7.66 -11.33
N ILE A 76 11.29 -6.47 -10.77
CA ILE A 76 10.80 -6.09 -9.44
C ILE A 76 9.27 -6.24 -9.35
N ALA A 77 8.54 -5.79 -10.37
CA ALA A 77 7.08 -5.94 -10.44
C ALA A 77 6.65 -7.41 -10.54
N GLN A 78 7.30 -8.21 -11.40
CA GLN A 78 6.99 -9.64 -11.52
C GLN A 78 7.17 -10.40 -10.20
N TYR A 79 8.20 -10.03 -9.43
CA TYR A 79 8.41 -10.60 -8.09
C TYR A 79 7.27 -10.22 -7.15
N GLY A 80 6.83 -8.96 -7.16
CA GLY A 80 5.69 -8.50 -6.36
C GLY A 80 4.34 -9.11 -6.74
N VAL A 81 4.06 -9.28 -8.04
CA VAL A 81 2.88 -10.03 -8.52
C VAL A 81 2.91 -11.45 -7.98
N SER A 82 4.06 -12.12 -8.06
CA SER A 82 4.23 -13.51 -7.64
C SER A 82 3.95 -13.69 -6.14
N LEU A 83 4.42 -12.75 -5.30
CA LEU A 83 4.11 -12.74 -3.86
C LEU A 83 2.61 -12.52 -3.62
N THR A 84 2.02 -11.55 -4.31
CA THR A 84 0.61 -11.18 -4.15
C THR A 84 -0.34 -12.32 -4.51
N GLU A 85 -0.12 -12.96 -5.66
CA GLU A 85 -0.93 -14.11 -6.08
C GLU A 85 -0.73 -15.33 -5.16
N CYS A 86 0.48 -15.53 -4.65
CA CYS A 86 0.76 -16.61 -3.68
C CYS A 86 -0.01 -16.39 -2.36
N LEU A 87 -0.08 -15.15 -1.86
CA LEU A 87 -0.74 -14.82 -0.59
C LEU A 87 -2.27 -14.69 -0.68
N LYS A 88 -2.83 -14.56 -1.89
CA LYS A 88 -4.27 -14.39 -2.14
C LYS A 88 -5.19 -15.39 -1.40
N PRO A 89 -4.86 -16.69 -1.29
CA PRO A 89 -5.71 -17.66 -0.59
C PRO A 89 -5.77 -17.48 0.93
N VAL A 90 -4.87 -16.69 1.51
CA VAL A 90 -4.69 -16.51 2.97
C VAL A 90 -4.69 -15.04 3.37
N ALA A 91 -5.05 -14.14 2.44
CA ALA A 91 -4.93 -12.70 2.61
C ALA A 91 -5.83 -12.13 3.73
N ASP A 92 -6.91 -12.84 4.07
CA ASP A 92 -7.90 -12.48 5.08
C ASP A 92 -7.40 -12.60 6.53
N CYS A 93 -6.36 -13.40 6.77
CA CYS A 93 -5.76 -13.58 8.09
C CYS A 93 -4.46 -12.79 8.29
N ILE A 94 -3.93 -12.14 7.25
CA ILE A 94 -2.69 -11.37 7.33
C ILE A 94 -2.97 -9.99 7.94
N VAL A 95 -2.49 -9.80 9.16
CA VAL A 95 -2.50 -8.53 9.90
C VAL A 95 -1.10 -8.27 10.47
N ASP A 96 -0.88 -7.12 11.09
CA ASP A 96 0.44 -6.71 11.58
C ASP A 96 1.05 -7.75 12.55
N SER A 97 0.24 -8.32 13.45
CA SER A 97 0.70 -9.35 14.39
C SER A 97 1.05 -10.69 13.73
N THR A 98 0.60 -10.94 12.49
CA THR A 98 0.93 -12.17 11.75
C THR A 98 2.43 -12.27 11.49
N TYR A 99 3.11 -11.14 11.29
CA TYR A 99 4.54 -11.07 11.02
C TYR A 99 5.41 -11.44 12.23
N GLU A 100 4.89 -11.26 13.45
CA GLU A 100 5.59 -11.61 14.69
C GLU A 100 5.49 -13.12 15.02
N GLN A 101 4.67 -13.87 14.27
CA GLN A 101 4.44 -15.30 14.48
C GLN A 101 5.38 -16.16 13.60
N PRO A 102 5.75 -17.38 14.04
CA PRO A 102 6.45 -18.33 13.18
C PRO A 102 5.65 -18.67 11.91
N PRO A 103 6.29 -18.82 10.74
CA PRO A 103 7.74 -18.87 10.54
C PRO A 103 8.39 -17.50 10.30
N LEU A 104 7.62 -16.41 10.21
CA LEU A 104 8.13 -15.06 9.90
C LEU A 104 8.94 -14.49 11.06
N SER A 105 8.44 -14.58 12.29
CA SER A 105 9.13 -14.26 13.54
C SER A 105 9.83 -12.88 13.56
N CYS A 106 9.21 -11.86 12.97
CA CYS A 106 9.70 -10.48 13.03
C CYS A 106 9.77 -9.97 14.47
N SER A 107 10.65 -8.99 14.72
CA SER A 107 10.80 -8.36 16.03
C SER A 107 9.47 -7.77 16.55
N PRO A 108 9.08 -8.05 17.81
CA PRO A 108 7.90 -7.43 18.41
C PRO A 108 8.11 -5.93 18.62
N GLY A 109 7.09 -5.11 18.34
CA GLY A 109 7.14 -3.66 18.65
C GLY A 109 6.82 -2.70 17.51
N GLY A 110 6.11 -3.15 16.48
CA GLY A 110 5.59 -2.28 15.41
C GLY A 110 6.18 -2.52 14.03
N ASP A 111 7.14 -3.45 13.87
CA ASP A 111 7.68 -3.77 12.55
C ASP A 111 6.65 -4.51 11.68
N GLY A 112 5.76 -5.31 12.27
CA GLY A 112 4.69 -6.02 11.53
C GLY A 112 3.83 -5.10 10.66
N HIS A 113 3.59 -3.87 11.12
CA HIS A 113 2.92 -2.83 10.35
C HIS A 113 3.68 -2.48 9.07
N ARG A 114 5.00 -2.30 9.16
CA ARG A 114 5.87 -2.02 8.00
C ARG A 114 5.83 -3.18 7.00
N PHE A 115 5.73 -4.42 7.47
CA PHE A 115 5.72 -5.60 6.59
C PHE A 115 4.39 -5.73 5.85
N ASN A 116 3.30 -5.46 6.55
CA ASN A 116 1.99 -5.44 5.93
C ASN A 116 1.87 -4.30 4.91
N LEU A 117 2.43 -3.12 5.24
CA LEU A 117 2.49 -1.96 4.36
C LEU A 117 3.28 -2.26 3.08
N ASP A 118 4.52 -2.75 3.20
CA ASP A 118 5.35 -3.08 2.03
C ASP A 118 4.70 -4.17 1.16
N ARG A 119 4.06 -5.18 1.76
CA ARG A 119 3.30 -6.20 1.01
C ARG A 119 2.23 -5.56 0.12
N ILE A 120 1.45 -4.63 0.66
CA ILE A 120 0.33 -4.02 -0.06
C ILE A 120 0.82 -3.01 -1.09
N GLN A 121 1.84 -2.22 -0.74
CA GLN A 121 2.50 -1.34 -1.69
C GLN A 121 3.12 -2.13 -2.84
N THR A 122 3.76 -3.27 -2.56
CA THR A 122 4.30 -4.18 -3.56
C THR A 122 3.19 -4.74 -4.45
N ALA A 123 2.08 -5.21 -3.87
CA ALA A 123 0.92 -5.69 -4.63
C ALA A 123 0.37 -4.63 -5.59
N TYR A 124 0.31 -3.38 -5.11
CA TYR A 124 -0.21 -2.26 -5.88
C TYR A 124 0.75 -1.77 -6.98
N GLN A 125 2.04 -1.61 -6.66
CA GLN A 125 3.10 -1.24 -7.62
C GLN A 125 3.27 -2.29 -8.73
N SER A 126 2.88 -3.53 -8.44
CA SER A 126 2.94 -4.66 -9.37
C SER A 126 1.68 -4.80 -10.23
N TYR A 127 0.69 -3.91 -10.08
CA TYR A 127 -0.49 -3.87 -10.94
C TYR A 127 -0.13 -3.24 -12.31
N ASP A 128 -0.33 -3.97 -13.41
CA ASP A 128 0.12 -3.58 -14.77
C ASP A 128 -0.21 -2.12 -15.18
N PRO A 129 -1.43 -1.58 -14.93
CA PRO A 129 -1.73 -0.17 -15.17
C PRO A 129 -0.87 0.78 -14.34
N ALA A 130 -0.73 0.51 -13.04
CA ALA A 130 0.06 1.31 -12.10
C ALA A 130 1.55 1.35 -12.51
N TYR A 131 2.06 0.20 -12.93
CA TYR A 131 3.40 0.04 -13.48
C TYR A 131 3.60 0.83 -14.78
N SER A 132 2.68 0.70 -15.76
CA SER A 132 2.76 1.43 -17.03
C SER A 132 2.77 2.94 -16.82
N ILE A 133 1.96 3.43 -15.88
CA ILE A 133 1.88 4.85 -15.51
C ILE A 133 3.18 5.31 -14.84
N GLN A 134 3.74 4.52 -13.91
CA GLN A 134 5.03 4.83 -13.29
C GLN A 134 6.17 4.92 -14.30
N ILE A 135 6.23 4.03 -15.29
CA ILE A 135 7.26 4.08 -16.34
C ILE A 135 7.05 5.31 -17.22
N ARG A 136 5.80 5.56 -17.65
CA ARG A 136 5.44 6.67 -18.55
C ARG A 136 5.74 8.04 -17.94
N HIS A 137 5.56 8.19 -16.64
CA HIS A 137 5.72 9.47 -15.93
C HIS A 137 6.94 9.50 -15.00
N TYR A 138 7.84 8.52 -15.10
CA TYR A 138 8.94 8.29 -14.15
C TYR A 138 9.75 9.55 -13.87
N TYR A 139 10.17 10.28 -14.90
CA TYR A 139 11.00 11.47 -14.73
C TYR A 139 10.28 12.63 -14.03
N CYS A 140 8.98 12.80 -14.27
CA CYS A 140 8.19 13.82 -13.58
C CYS A 140 8.01 13.47 -12.09
N ILE A 141 7.69 12.20 -11.83
CA ILE A 141 7.50 11.63 -10.50
C ILE A 141 8.78 11.67 -9.66
N ASP A 142 9.90 11.26 -10.25
CA ASP A 142 11.21 11.18 -9.61
C ASP A 142 11.75 12.58 -9.28
N HIS A 143 11.58 13.53 -10.20
CA HIS A 143 11.87 14.95 -9.96
C HIS A 143 11.11 15.49 -8.75
N PHE A 144 9.84 15.12 -8.59
CA PHE A 144 9.00 15.59 -7.50
C PHE A 144 9.28 14.94 -6.14
N LYS A 145 9.65 13.66 -6.14
CA LYS A 145 10.18 13.00 -4.93
C LYS A 145 11.45 13.68 -4.43
N THR A 146 12.28 14.16 -5.35
CA THR A 146 13.51 14.89 -5.01
C THR A 146 13.22 16.26 -4.39
N ILE A 147 12.18 16.98 -4.88
CA ILE A 147 11.72 18.27 -4.34
C ILE A 147 11.12 18.13 -2.93
N LEU A 148 10.43 17.03 -2.64
CA LEU A 148 9.83 16.76 -1.32
C LEU A 148 10.86 16.50 -0.24
N HIS A 149 11.98 15.87 -0.61
CA HIS A 149 13.05 15.49 0.31
C HIS A 149 14.23 16.47 0.33
N SER A 150 14.20 17.54 -0.48
CA SER A 150 15.19 18.61 -0.39
C SER A 150 14.77 19.67 0.63
N ASP A 151 15.68 19.95 1.57
CA ASP A 151 15.54 21.06 2.53
C ASP A 151 15.51 22.43 1.82
N ASP A 152 16.13 22.50 0.63
CA ASP A 152 15.99 23.60 -0.30
C ASP A 152 14.79 23.35 -1.24
N ALA A 153 13.67 24.05 -1.06
CA ALA A 153 12.71 24.20 -2.14
C ALA A 153 11.83 25.45 -1.94
N THR A 154 12.01 26.41 -2.85
CA THR A 154 11.04 27.46 -3.19
C THR A 154 9.95 26.94 -4.15
N ASP A 155 9.77 25.60 -4.22
CA ASP A 155 8.84 24.98 -5.15
C ASP A 155 7.39 25.14 -4.64
N PRO A 156 6.52 25.83 -5.39
CA PRO A 156 5.15 26.11 -4.97
C PRO A 156 4.29 24.85 -4.80
N ASN A 157 4.75 23.68 -5.25
CA ASN A 157 4.02 22.44 -5.03
C ASN A 157 4.39 21.73 -3.72
N LYS A 158 5.52 22.06 -3.08
CA LYS A 158 5.81 21.63 -1.71
C LYS A 158 4.76 22.19 -0.76
N ASP A 159 4.40 23.46 -0.95
CA ASP A 159 3.32 24.11 -0.19
C ASP A 159 1.96 23.42 -0.41
N LYS A 160 1.66 22.98 -1.63
CA LYS A 160 0.41 22.23 -1.91
C LYS A 160 0.36 20.88 -1.20
N LEU A 161 1.47 20.15 -1.14
CA LEU A 161 1.53 18.88 -0.43
C LEU A 161 1.48 19.07 1.08
N ASN A 162 2.12 20.10 1.61
CA ASN A 162 1.97 20.50 3.00
C ASN A 162 0.51 20.87 3.31
N GLN A 163 -0.14 21.61 2.43
CA GLN A 163 -1.56 21.94 2.57
C GLN A 163 -2.45 20.70 2.64
N CYS A 164 -2.18 19.65 1.83
CA CYS A 164 -2.92 18.40 1.93
C CYS A 164 -2.83 17.81 3.36
N ASN A 165 -1.64 17.84 3.98
CA ASN A 165 -1.43 17.36 5.34
C ASN A 165 -2.07 18.26 6.38
N ASP A 166 -1.92 19.58 6.26
CA ASP A 166 -2.53 20.56 7.17
C ASP A 166 -4.06 20.45 7.15
N ASP A 167 -4.67 20.22 5.98
CA ASP A 167 -6.11 20.01 5.82
C ASP A 167 -6.56 18.72 6.49
N LEU A 168 -5.76 17.65 6.40
CA LEU A 168 -6.02 16.39 7.12
C LEU A 168 -5.94 16.60 8.63
N ASP A 169 -4.87 17.22 9.12
CA ASP A 169 -4.68 17.49 10.54
C ASP A 169 -5.79 18.38 11.10
N ALA A 170 -6.21 19.41 10.37
CA ALA A 170 -7.33 20.26 10.74
C ALA A 170 -8.66 19.49 10.78
N ALA A 171 -8.88 18.59 9.81
CA ALA A 171 -10.06 17.73 9.77
C ALA A 171 -10.09 16.73 10.93
N LEU A 172 -8.94 16.20 11.34
CA LEU A 172 -8.81 15.24 12.45
C LEU A 172 -8.79 15.91 13.83
N ALA A 173 -8.38 17.18 13.93
CA ALA A 173 -8.43 17.96 15.17
C ALA A 173 -9.85 18.44 15.56
N GLY A 174 -10.83 18.28 14.66
CA GLY A 174 -12.24 18.59 14.88
C GLY A 174 -12.98 17.62 15.83
N THR A 175 -14.25 17.91 16.10
CA THR A 175 -15.18 16.96 16.77
C THR A 175 -15.31 15.71 15.90
N PRO A 176 -15.58 14.49 16.45
CA PRO A 176 -15.32 13.22 15.77
C PRO A 176 -16.10 13.12 14.46
N THR A 177 -15.44 13.53 13.39
CA THR A 177 -15.91 13.45 12.02
C THR A 177 -15.51 12.11 11.45
N ASP A 178 -16.25 11.74 10.41
CA ASP A 178 -16.08 10.56 9.57
C ASP A 178 -14.63 10.48 9.05
N GLU A 179 -13.72 9.89 9.85
CA GLU A 179 -12.26 9.87 9.60
C GLU A 179 -11.98 9.41 8.17
N CYS A 180 -12.69 8.37 7.71
CA CYS A 180 -12.60 7.87 6.34
C CYS A 180 -12.74 8.96 5.26
N LYS A 181 -13.60 9.97 5.47
CA LYS A 181 -13.76 11.09 4.52
C LYS A 181 -12.58 12.06 4.55
N ALA A 182 -12.00 12.30 5.72
CA ALA A 182 -10.82 13.15 5.83
C ALA A 182 -9.62 12.51 5.12
N TYR A 183 -9.43 11.21 5.31
CA TYR A 183 -8.39 10.45 4.62
C TYR A 183 -8.67 10.27 3.12
N GLU A 184 -9.93 10.10 2.70
CA GLU A 184 -10.30 10.11 1.28
C GLU A 184 -9.99 11.46 0.63
N ALA A 185 -10.36 12.56 1.28
CA ALA A 185 -10.06 13.90 0.78
C ALA A 185 -8.56 14.16 0.67
N ASN A 186 -7.77 13.71 1.65
CA ASN A 186 -6.32 13.82 1.59
C ASN A 186 -5.73 12.99 0.44
N ALA A 187 -6.15 11.73 0.27
CA ALA A 187 -5.66 10.90 -0.82
C ALA A 187 -5.97 11.51 -2.19
N GLN A 188 -7.15 12.10 -2.36
CA GLN A 188 -7.52 12.84 -3.56
C GLN A 188 -6.67 14.11 -3.75
N CYS A 189 -6.35 14.83 -2.67
CA CYS A 189 -5.46 16.00 -2.71
C CYS A 189 -4.07 15.64 -3.25
N TYR A 190 -3.46 14.59 -2.70
CA TYR A 190 -2.18 14.06 -3.18
C TYR A 190 -2.27 13.64 -4.66
N GLY A 191 -3.30 12.88 -5.04
CA GLY A 191 -3.54 12.48 -6.42
C GLY A 191 -3.59 13.69 -7.38
N GLN A 192 -4.29 14.75 -6.99
CA GLN A 192 -4.43 15.97 -7.80
C GLN A 192 -3.10 16.70 -7.96
N VAL A 193 -2.33 16.88 -6.89
CA VAL A 193 -1.04 17.58 -6.97
C VAL A 193 -0.09 16.87 -7.94
N TYR A 194 0.01 15.53 -7.89
CA TYR A 194 0.85 14.79 -8.83
C TYR A 194 0.33 14.85 -10.27
N SER A 195 -0.99 14.79 -10.47
CA SER A 195 -1.59 14.88 -11.81
C SER A 195 -1.39 16.26 -12.46
N ASP A 196 -1.53 17.35 -11.70
CA ASP A 196 -1.32 18.72 -12.17
C ASP A 196 0.12 18.94 -12.66
N VAL A 197 1.08 18.29 -12.01
CA VAL A 197 2.51 18.45 -12.32
C VAL A 197 2.90 17.58 -13.51
N CYS A 198 2.40 16.35 -13.58
CA CYS A 198 2.77 15.40 -14.62
C CYS A 198 1.83 15.42 -15.84
N ALA A 199 0.83 16.31 -15.84
CA ALA A 199 -0.11 16.57 -16.94
C ALA A 199 -0.80 15.30 -17.47
N ALA A 200 -1.22 14.40 -16.57
CA ALA A 200 -1.86 13.14 -16.93
C ALA A 200 -2.93 12.70 -15.93
N ASP A 201 -4.14 12.41 -16.43
CA ASP A 201 -5.27 11.97 -15.63
C ASP A 201 -5.03 10.61 -14.96
N GLU A 202 -4.30 9.71 -15.63
CA GLU A 202 -3.92 8.40 -15.08
C GLU A 202 -2.94 8.51 -13.89
N VAL A 203 -2.22 9.63 -13.75
CA VAL A 203 -1.36 9.90 -12.59
C VAL A 203 -2.20 10.20 -11.34
N TYR A 204 -3.37 10.83 -11.49
CA TYR A 204 -4.30 11.08 -10.38
C TYR A 204 -4.73 9.76 -9.74
N GLU A 205 -5.31 8.86 -10.55
CA GLU A 205 -5.85 7.59 -10.09
C GLU A 205 -4.75 6.75 -9.43
N TYR A 206 -3.56 6.75 -10.04
CA TYR A 206 -2.42 6.03 -9.51
C TYR A 206 -2.02 6.54 -8.12
N TYR A 207 -1.77 7.84 -7.94
CA TYR A 207 -1.28 8.40 -6.68
C TYR A 207 -2.33 8.46 -5.59
N CYS A 208 -3.57 8.81 -5.93
CA CYS A 208 -4.67 8.73 -4.99
C CYS A 208 -4.76 7.31 -4.42
N THR A 209 -4.68 6.28 -5.27
CA THR A 209 -4.81 4.91 -4.80
C THR A 209 -3.63 4.46 -3.94
N VAL A 210 -2.39 4.89 -4.24
CA VAL A 210 -1.24 4.64 -3.35
C VAL A 210 -1.52 5.19 -1.95
N VAL A 211 -1.85 6.47 -1.85
CA VAL A 211 -2.08 7.15 -0.56
C VAL A 211 -3.30 6.56 0.16
N SER A 212 -4.33 6.20 -0.59
CA SER A 212 -5.53 5.55 -0.07
C SER A 212 -5.26 4.19 0.57
N LEU A 213 -4.34 3.41 0.01
CA LEU A 213 -3.95 2.13 0.56
C LEU A 213 -3.22 2.29 1.89
N ASP A 214 -2.31 3.26 1.97
CA ASP A 214 -1.62 3.60 3.22
C ASP A 214 -2.64 3.97 4.32
N TYR A 215 -3.69 4.72 3.98
CA TYR A 215 -4.77 5.05 4.91
C TYR A 215 -5.71 3.91 5.26
N THR A 216 -6.11 3.10 4.28
CA THR A 216 -6.95 1.91 4.51
C THR A 216 -6.27 0.92 5.44
N LEU A 217 -4.93 0.90 5.43
CA LEU A 217 -4.15 0.09 6.36
C LEU A 217 -4.06 0.66 7.76
N THR A 218 -4.04 1.99 7.85
CA THR A 218 -4.03 2.71 9.13
C THR A 218 -5.42 2.69 9.79
N LEU A 219 -6.49 2.59 9.01
CA LEU A 219 -7.88 2.70 9.44
C LEU A 219 -8.66 1.45 9.08
N GLN A 220 -8.88 0.58 10.07
CA GLN A 220 -9.70 -0.61 9.88
C GLN A 220 -11.14 -0.22 9.49
N GLY A 221 -11.56 -0.55 8.27
CA GLY A 221 -12.95 -0.42 7.81
C GLY A 221 -13.28 0.77 6.90
N CYS A 222 -12.31 1.62 6.54
CA CYS A 222 -12.51 2.66 5.54
C CYS A 222 -12.34 2.11 4.11
N THR A 223 -13.16 2.56 3.16
CA THR A 223 -12.93 2.36 1.72
C THR A 223 -12.78 3.74 1.09
N ILE A 224 -11.60 4.03 0.55
CA ILE A 224 -11.30 5.30 -0.10
C ILE A 224 -11.49 5.15 -1.61
N ASN A 225 -12.26 6.05 -2.22
CA ASN A 225 -12.55 6.02 -3.65
C ASN A 225 -11.68 7.02 -4.42
N CYS A 226 -10.80 6.47 -5.26
CA CYS A 226 -9.92 7.24 -6.13
C CYS A 226 -10.47 7.38 -7.55
N LYS A 227 -11.68 7.92 -7.66
CA LYS A 227 -12.22 8.36 -8.95
C LYS A 227 -12.15 9.87 -9.01
N LYS A 228 -11.61 10.38 -10.12
CA LYS A 228 -11.57 11.81 -10.39
C LYS A 228 -13.01 12.37 -10.36
N PRO A 229 -13.29 13.47 -9.63
CA PRO A 229 -14.59 14.11 -9.61
C PRO A 229 -15.01 14.68 -10.98
#